data_AF-A0A528VJN9-F1
#
_entry.id   AF-A0A528VJN9-F1
#
_cell.length_a   1.000
_cell.length_b   1.000
_cell.length_c   1.000
_cell.angle_alpha   90.00
_cell.angle_beta   90.00
_cell.angle_gamma   90.00
#
_symmetry.space_group_name_H-M   'P 1'
#
loop_
_entity.id
_entity.type
_entity.pdbx_description
1 polymer ?
#
loop_
_entity_poly.entity_id
_entity_poly.type
_entity_poly.pdbx_seq_one_letter_code
_entity_poly.pdbx_strand_id
1 'polypeptide(L)'
;MVTRPLRDRVAEAIRESRIGRTRFGWDQCDQEDYRRSFDALVRIGRRLGFTIVDTGEEKPRPAPPEANAIYALNDARDPKFERSIVCQGSGDWSIVTTDRENGNPKSLLSFTLAEVDLDCDRILAGDPSAKDIKGVLTKVAAANVIRMLNAETMEPS
;
A
#
# COMPACT_ATOMS: atom_id res chain seq x y z
N MET A 1 -19.61 13.48 22.84
CA MET A 1 -18.28 14.14 22.95
C MET A 1 -17.30 13.23 22.24
N VAL A 2 -16.45 13.74 21.34
CA VAL A 2 -15.45 12.89 20.66
C VAL A 2 -14.43 12.46 21.71
N THR A 3 -14.20 11.16 21.85
CA THR A 3 -13.21 10.63 22.79
C THR A 3 -11.80 10.87 22.21
N ARG A 4 -10.80 11.16 23.06
CA ARG A 4 -9.40 11.30 22.62
C ARG A 4 -8.93 10.08 21.78
N PRO A 5 -9.25 8.83 22.17
CA PRO A 5 -8.93 7.65 21.36
C PRO A 5 -9.52 7.66 19.94
N LEU A 6 -10.78 8.05 19.78
CA LEU A 6 -11.40 8.14 18.45
C LEU A 6 -10.74 9.21 17.58
N ARG A 7 -10.39 10.36 18.19
CA ARG A 7 -9.69 11.45 17.51
C ARG A 7 -8.32 11.02 16.98
N ASP A 8 -7.56 10.28 17.79
CA ASP A 8 -6.25 9.76 17.40
C ASP A 8 -6.35 8.68 16.32
N ARG A 9 -7.27 7.72 16.47
CA ARG A 9 -7.47 6.64 15.50
C ARG A 9 -7.92 7.14 14.14
N VAL A 10 -8.82 8.12 14.10
CA VAL A 10 -9.28 8.68 12.81
C VAL A 10 -8.24 9.60 12.20
N ALA A 11 -7.48 10.35 13.00
CA ALA A 11 -6.33 11.11 12.49
C ALA A 11 -5.32 10.19 11.78
N GLU A 12 -5.03 9.05 12.39
CA GLU A 12 -4.17 8.03 11.81
C GLU A 12 -4.74 7.45 10.50
N ALA A 13 -6.04 7.13 10.49
CA ALA A 13 -6.71 6.67 9.27
C ALA A 13 -6.67 7.72 8.14
N ILE A 14 -6.81 9.01 8.45
CA ILE A 14 -6.70 10.09 7.45
C ILE A 14 -5.26 10.14 6.91
N ARG A 15 -4.25 10.05 7.78
CA ARG A 15 -2.82 9.99 7.41
C ARG A 15 -2.51 8.83 6.46
N GLU A 16 -2.97 7.63 6.79
CA GLU A 16 -2.75 6.43 5.97
C GLU A 16 -3.47 6.50 4.62
N SER A 17 -4.72 6.98 4.63
CA SER A 17 -5.59 6.94 3.45
C SER A 17 -5.15 7.88 2.33
N ARG A 18 -4.38 8.94 2.64
CA ARG A 18 -3.96 9.99 1.69
C ARG A 18 -5.14 10.57 0.88
N ILE A 19 -6.36 10.56 1.43
CA ILE A 19 -7.59 10.95 0.72
C ILE A 19 -7.64 12.47 0.54
N GLY A 20 -7.63 12.93 -0.71
CA GLY A 20 -7.79 14.34 -1.07
C GLY A 20 -7.47 14.57 -2.55
N ARG A 21 -8.18 15.51 -3.20
CA ARG A 21 -8.04 15.81 -4.64
C ARG A 21 -6.70 16.46 -5.02
N THR A 22 -5.86 16.73 -4.03
CA THR A 22 -4.57 17.39 -4.15
C THR A 22 -3.59 16.74 -3.18
N ARG A 23 -2.54 16.10 -3.70
CA ARG A 23 -1.34 15.65 -2.96
C ARG A 23 -0.56 16.80 -2.27
N PHE A 24 -1.11 18.00 -2.21
CA PHE A 24 -0.41 19.20 -1.72
C PHE A 24 -0.35 19.20 -0.19
N GLY A 25 0.85 19.00 0.36
CA GLY A 25 1.23 19.41 1.72
C GLY A 25 1.10 18.37 2.83
N TRP A 26 0.60 17.16 2.56
CA TRP A 26 0.48 16.11 3.57
C TRP A 26 1.84 15.63 4.12
N ASP A 27 2.92 15.82 3.34
CA ASP A 27 4.31 15.60 3.73
C ASP A 27 4.79 16.57 4.83
N GLN A 28 4.11 17.70 4.99
CA GLN A 28 4.41 18.72 5.99
C GLN A 28 3.41 18.74 7.16
N CYS A 29 2.34 17.94 7.09
CA CYS A 29 1.34 17.85 8.15
C CYS A 29 1.85 17.03 9.33
N ASP A 30 1.63 17.55 10.54
CA ASP A 30 1.86 16.81 11.77
C ASP A 30 0.60 16.06 12.25
N GLN A 31 0.73 15.24 13.30
CA GLN A 31 -0.41 14.49 13.85
C GLN A 31 -1.57 15.40 14.29
N GLU A 32 -1.30 16.64 14.68
CA GLU A 32 -2.34 17.58 15.13
C GLU A 32 -3.13 18.15 13.95
N ASP A 33 -2.52 18.33 12.78
CA ASP A 33 -3.23 18.73 11.56
C ASP A 33 -4.26 17.68 11.14
N TYR A 34 -3.92 16.39 11.24
CA TYR A 34 -4.84 15.29 10.99
C TYR A 34 -6.00 15.26 12.00
N ARG A 35 -5.70 15.48 13.28
CA ARG A 35 -6.74 15.57 14.34
C ARG A 35 -7.67 16.76 14.14
N ARG A 36 -7.15 17.93 13.76
CA ARG A 36 -7.94 19.13 13.45
C ARG A 36 -8.84 18.90 12.24
N SER A 37 -8.34 18.19 11.24
CA SER A 37 -9.12 17.79 10.07
C SER A 37 -10.28 16.87 10.45
N PHE A 38 -10.04 15.91 11.35
CA PHE A 38 -11.11 15.09 11.92
C PHE A 38 -12.13 15.90 12.73
N ASP A 39 -11.68 16.84 13.58
CA ASP A 39 -12.58 17.69 14.34
C ASP A 39 -13.50 18.52 13.42
N ALA A 40 -12.95 19.01 12.31
CA ALA A 40 -13.71 19.71 11.27
C ALA A 40 -14.72 18.78 10.58
N LEU A 41 -14.32 17.55 10.24
CA LEU A 41 -15.20 16.53 9.67
C LEU A 41 -16.38 16.22 10.60
N VAL A 42 -16.15 16.03 11.90
CA VAL A 42 -17.22 15.78 12.88
C VAL A 42 -18.18 16.98 12.96
N ARG A 43 -17.65 18.20 12.96
CA ARG A 43 -18.47 19.43 13.02
C ARG A 43 -19.33 19.58 11.77
N ILE A 44 -18.75 19.41 10.59
CA ILE A 44 -19.46 19.50 9.31
C ILE A 44 -20.46 18.34 9.18
N GLY A 45 -20.07 17.13 9.57
CA GLY A 45 -20.91 15.95 9.48
C GLY A 45 -22.18 16.05 10.30
N ARG A 46 -22.10 16.61 11.51
CA ARG A 46 -23.29 16.92 12.32
C ARG A 46 -24.24 17.87 11.60
N ARG A 47 -23.72 18.91 10.95
CA ARG A 47 -24.53 19.84 10.14
C ARG A 47 -25.18 19.12 8.96
N LEU A 48 -24.49 18.13 8.38
CA LEU A 48 -24.98 17.32 7.25
C LEU A 48 -25.83 16.11 7.67
N GLY A 49 -26.11 15.93 8.97
CA GLY A 49 -27.00 14.89 9.47
C GLY A 49 -26.35 13.52 9.72
N PHE A 50 -25.02 13.42 9.76
CA PHE A 50 -24.35 12.16 10.13
C PHE A 50 -23.51 12.29 11.40
N THR A 51 -23.31 11.15 12.06
CA THR A 51 -22.53 11.03 13.30
C THR A 51 -21.47 9.95 13.12
N ILE A 52 -20.26 10.22 13.61
CA ILE A 52 -19.17 9.24 13.69
C ILE A 52 -19.16 8.67 15.11
N VAL A 53 -19.16 7.35 15.21
CA VAL A 53 -19.13 6.59 16.47
C VAL A 53 -17.92 5.65 16.48
N ASP A 54 -17.26 5.52 17.63
CA ASP A 54 -16.24 4.50 17.85
C ASP A 54 -16.93 3.18 18.19
N THR A 55 -16.77 2.16 17.36
CA THR A 55 -17.33 0.83 17.62
C THR A 55 -16.42 -0.02 18.49
N GLY A 56 -15.19 0.43 18.80
CA GLY A 56 -14.24 -0.28 19.66
C GLY A 56 -13.61 -1.54 19.05
N GLU A 57 -14.11 -2.01 17.90
CA GLU A 57 -13.56 -3.16 17.19
C GLU A 57 -12.45 -2.72 16.23
N GLU A 58 -11.23 -2.64 16.77
CA GLU A 58 -10.04 -2.53 15.93
C GLU A 58 -9.75 -3.91 15.33
N LYS A 59 -9.82 -4.03 14.00
CA LYS A 59 -9.22 -5.17 13.31
C LYS A 59 -7.75 -4.84 13.15
N PRO A 60 -6.84 -5.45 13.95
CA PRO A 60 -5.43 -5.16 13.83
C PRO A 60 -4.99 -5.49 12.41
N ARG A 61 -4.25 -4.55 11.81
CA ARG A 61 -3.59 -4.80 10.53
C ARG A 61 -2.62 -5.97 10.73
N PRO A 62 -2.45 -6.87 9.74
CA PRO A 62 -1.41 -7.88 9.82
C PRO A 62 -0.06 -7.22 10.14
N ALA A 63 0.73 -7.83 11.02
CA ALA A 63 2.11 -7.39 11.20
C ALA A 63 2.85 -7.49 9.85
N PRO A 64 3.76 -6.55 9.53
CA PRO A 64 4.55 -6.65 8.32
C PRO A 64 5.36 -7.97 8.33
N PRO A 65 5.61 -8.59 7.17
CA PRO A 65 6.46 -9.76 7.09
C PRO A 65 7.88 -9.45 7.61
N GLU A 66 8.50 -10.42 8.30
CA GLU A 66 9.88 -10.29 8.77
C GLU A 66 10.92 -10.65 7.70
N ALA A 67 10.51 -11.41 6.69
CA ALA A 67 11.38 -11.84 5.59
C ALA A 67 11.28 -10.89 4.40
N ASN A 68 12.42 -10.56 3.77
CA ASN A 68 12.47 -9.72 2.57
C ASN A 68 11.64 -10.28 1.41
N ALA A 69 11.59 -11.61 1.26
CA ALA A 69 10.70 -12.28 0.31
C ALA A 69 9.33 -12.51 0.96
N ILE A 70 8.35 -11.68 0.62
CA ILE A 70 7.05 -11.63 1.30
C ILE A 70 6.01 -12.58 0.70
N TYR A 71 6.26 -13.05 -0.52
CA TYR A 71 5.37 -13.92 -1.27
C TYR A 71 6.20 -14.74 -2.23
N ALA A 72 5.88 -16.02 -2.37
CA ALA A 72 6.55 -16.93 -3.29
C ALA A 72 5.53 -17.88 -3.93
N LEU A 73 5.70 -18.16 -5.22
CA LEU A 73 4.86 -19.07 -5.98
C LEU A 73 5.70 -19.87 -6.99
N ASN A 74 5.31 -21.12 -7.23
CA ASN A 74 5.89 -21.94 -8.30
C ASN A 74 5.51 -21.33 -9.66
N ASP A 75 6.48 -21.11 -10.56
CA ASP A 75 6.14 -20.66 -11.90
C ASP A 75 5.33 -21.75 -12.60
N ALA A 76 4.08 -21.44 -12.95
CA ALA A 76 3.17 -22.40 -13.56
C ALA A 76 3.67 -22.90 -14.94
N ARG A 77 4.60 -22.18 -15.57
CA ARG A 77 5.20 -22.56 -16.85
C ARG A 77 6.41 -23.46 -16.70
N ASP A 78 7.12 -23.35 -15.58
CA ASP A 78 8.29 -24.18 -15.29
C ASP A 78 8.47 -24.36 -13.77
N PRO A 79 8.18 -25.55 -13.22
CA PRO A 79 8.22 -25.82 -11.78
C PRO A 79 9.62 -25.74 -11.18
N LYS A 80 10.68 -25.68 -12.01
CA LYS A 80 12.06 -25.45 -11.57
C LYS A 80 12.26 -24.06 -11.01
N PHE A 81 11.46 -23.09 -11.46
CA PHE A 81 11.57 -21.71 -11.04
C PHE A 81 10.49 -21.35 -10.02
N GLU A 82 10.90 -20.61 -9.00
CA GLU A 82 10.02 -19.88 -8.10
C GLU A 82 10.01 -18.41 -8.51
N ARG A 83 8.87 -17.74 -8.28
CA ARG A 83 8.77 -16.28 -8.35
C ARG A 83 8.41 -15.73 -7.00
N SER A 84 9.15 -14.72 -6.56
CA SER A 84 8.92 -14.05 -5.29
C SER A 84 8.80 -12.54 -5.42
N ILE A 85 8.04 -11.94 -4.51
CA ILE A 85 8.00 -10.49 -4.31
C ILE A 85 8.99 -10.18 -3.20
N VAL A 86 9.97 -9.31 -3.48
CA VAL A 86 11.06 -9.01 -2.55
C VAL A 86 11.13 -7.51 -2.27
N CYS A 87 11.14 -7.13 -0.99
CA CYS A 87 11.48 -5.78 -0.54
C CYS A 87 12.99 -5.57 -0.69
N GLN A 88 13.40 -4.53 -1.41
CA GLN A 88 14.81 -4.16 -1.60
C GLN A 88 15.26 -3.06 -0.62
N GLY A 89 14.37 -2.58 0.24
CA GLY A 89 14.58 -1.42 1.10
C GLY A 89 14.14 -0.11 0.46
N SER A 90 13.98 0.95 1.26
CA SER A 90 13.63 2.31 0.82
C SER A 90 12.36 2.43 -0.03
N GLY A 91 11.43 1.48 0.07
CA GLY A 91 10.19 1.45 -0.71
C GLY A 91 10.34 0.85 -2.12
N ASP A 92 11.51 0.29 -2.44
CA ASP A 92 11.78 -0.40 -3.70
C ASP A 92 11.40 -1.88 -3.62
N TRP A 93 10.74 -2.35 -4.67
CA TRP A 93 10.24 -3.72 -4.78
C TRP A 93 10.79 -4.38 -6.04
N SER A 94 10.98 -5.69 -5.96
CA SER A 94 11.35 -6.49 -7.12
C SER A 94 10.58 -7.79 -7.19
N ILE A 95 10.25 -8.20 -8.42
CA ILE A 95 9.84 -9.57 -8.72
C ILE A 95 11.09 -10.35 -9.07
N VAL A 96 11.46 -11.28 -8.20
CA VAL A 96 12.63 -12.14 -8.38
C VAL A 96 12.16 -13.50 -8.88
N THR A 97 12.93 -14.10 -9.78
CA THR A 97 12.82 -15.52 -10.05
C THR A 97 14.04 -16.24 -9.50
N THR A 98 13.83 -17.36 -8.84
CA THR A 98 14.89 -18.17 -8.25
C THR A 98 14.78 -19.58 -8.81
N ASP A 99 15.87 -20.07 -9.37
CA ASP A 99 15.97 -21.49 -9.75
C ASP A 99 16.16 -22.31 -8.46
N ARG A 100 15.27 -23.28 -8.24
CA ARG A 100 15.22 -24.07 -7.01
C ARG A 100 16.37 -25.04 -6.85
N GLU A 101 17.01 -25.44 -7.95
CA GLU A 101 18.09 -26.43 -7.90
C GLU A 101 19.44 -25.79 -7.55
N ASN A 102 19.67 -24.56 -8.01
CA ASN A 102 20.95 -23.87 -7.83
C ASN A 102 20.85 -22.61 -6.96
N GLY A 103 19.63 -22.20 -6.57
CA GLY A 103 19.37 -21.08 -5.66
C GLY A 103 19.69 -19.71 -6.24
N ASN A 104 19.91 -19.57 -7.55
CA ASN A 104 20.35 -18.30 -8.15
C ASN A 104 19.17 -17.35 -8.40
N PRO A 105 19.08 -16.21 -7.67
CA PRO A 105 18.01 -15.25 -7.88
C PRO A 105 18.31 -14.32 -9.07
N LYS A 106 17.28 -13.97 -9.83
CA LYS A 106 17.33 -12.98 -10.92
C LYS A 106 16.13 -12.05 -10.82
N SER A 107 16.38 -10.74 -10.76
CA SER A 107 15.31 -9.74 -10.84
C SER A 107 14.70 -9.70 -12.25
N LEU A 108 13.38 -9.83 -12.33
CA LEU A 108 12.60 -9.75 -13.57
C LEU A 108 12.01 -8.36 -13.77
N LEU A 109 11.55 -7.75 -12.68
CA LEU A 109 10.93 -6.43 -12.64
C LEU A 109 11.37 -5.74 -11.36
N SER A 110 11.64 -4.45 -11.44
CA SER A 110 11.84 -3.57 -10.29
C SER A 110 10.86 -2.40 -10.42
N PHE A 111 10.31 -1.96 -9.30
CA PHE A 111 9.28 -0.92 -9.25
C PHE A 111 9.13 -0.33 -7.84
N THR A 112 8.50 0.85 -7.76
CA THR A 112 7.99 1.40 -6.50
C THR A 112 6.46 1.33 -6.45
N LEU A 113 5.86 1.32 -5.26
CA LEU A 113 4.40 1.38 -5.14
C LEU A 113 3.82 2.66 -5.75
N ALA A 114 4.56 3.78 -5.69
CA ALA A 114 4.15 5.04 -6.28
C ALA A 114 4.07 4.99 -7.81
N GLU A 115 5.01 4.31 -8.47
CA GLU A 115 4.96 4.06 -9.92
C GLU A 115 3.73 3.21 -10.28
N VAL A 116 3.47 2.16 -9.51
CA VAL A 116 2.32 1.26 -9.78
C VAL A 116 0.99 1.98 -9.59
N ASP A 117 0.89 2.92 -8.63
CA ASP A 117 -0.31 3.73 -8.45
C ASP A 117 -0.58 4.63 -9.67
N LEU A 118 0.46 5.22 -10.26
CA LEU A 118 0.33 5.98 -11.51
C LEU A 118 -0.07 5.08 -12.68
N ASP A 119 0.49 3.87 -12.76
CA ASP A 119 0.11 2.89 -13.78
C ASP A 119 -1.36 2.46 -13.64
N CYS A 120 -1.85 2.27 -12.40
CA CYS A 120 -3.26 2.01 -12.10
C CYS A 120 -4.18 3.14 -12.57
N ASP A 121 -3.83 4.40 -12.29
CA ASP A 121 -4.61 5.57 -12.74
C ASP A 121 -4.73 5.59 -14.28
N ARG A 122 -3.64 5.29 -14.99
CA ARG A 122 -3.64 5.21 -16.46
C ARG A 122 -4.53 4.07 -16.97
N ILE A 123 -4.46 2.90 -16.35
CA ILE A 123 -5.33 1.75 -16.68
C ILE A 123 -6.80 2.13 -16.48
N LEU A 124 -7.15 2.74 -15.34
CA LEU A 124 -8.51 3.14 -15.00
C LEU A 124 -9.04 4.26 -15.92
N ALA A 125 -8.18 5.16 -16.36
CA ALA A 125 -8.51 6.19 -17.34
C ALA A 125 -8.72 5.64 -18.76
N GLY A 126 -8.48 4.34 -18.99
CA GLY A 126 -8.58 3.72 -20.31
C GLY A 126 -7.46 4.14 -21.26
N ASP A 127 -6.29 4.54 -20.75
CA ASP A 127 -5.13 4.89 -21.57
C ASP A 127 -4.67 3.66 -22.39
N PRO A 128 -4.78 3.68 -23.73
CA PRO A 128 -4.44 2.52 -24.55
C PRO A 128 -2.96 2.17 -24.53
N SER A 129 -2.08 3.10 -24.12
CA SER A 129 -0.64 2.87 -23.99
C SER A 129 -0.27 2.18 -22.66
N ALA A 130 -1.20 2.06 -21.72
CA ALA A 130 -0.95 1.37 -20.45
C ALA A 130 -0.60 -0.13 -20.66
N LYS A 131 -1.11 -0.75 -21.74
CA LYS A 131 -0.79 -2.15 -22.10
C LYS A 131 0.69 -2.36 -22.47
N ASP A 132 1.38 -1.30 -22.90
CA ASP A 132 2.77 -1.36 -23.34
C ASP A 132 3.74 -1.23 -22.16
N ILE A 133 3.23 -0.91 -20.97
CA ILE A 133 4.01 -0.85 -19.73
C ILE A 133 4.46 -2.25 -19.35
N LYS A 134 5.78 -2.46 -19.31
CA LYS A 134 6.39 -3.77 -19.07
C LYS A 134 5.90 -4.37 -17.74
N GLY A 135 5.20 -5.50 -17.86
CA GLY A 135 4.76 -6.28 -16.70
C GLY A 135 3.71 -5.58 -15.84
N VAL A 136 2.96 -4.62 -16.38
CA VAL A 136 2.01 -3.79 -15.61
C VAL A 136 1.05 -4.63 -14.75
N LEU A 137 0.44 -5.68 -15.30
CA LEU A 137 -0.48 -6.55 -14.54
C LEU A 137 0.23 -7.29 -13.40
N THR A 138 1.48 -7.70 -13.61
CA THR A 138 2.30 -8.34 -12.57
C THR A 138 2.63 -7.36 -11.46
N LYS A 139 2.99 -6.11 -11.80
CA LYS A 139 3.25 -5.06 -10.81
C LYS A 139 2.00 -4.72 -10.00
N VAL A 140 0.84 -4.59 -10.64
CA VAL A 140 -0.46 -4.33 -9.97
C VAL A 140 -0.83 -5.49 -9.04
N ALA A 141 -0.69 -6.73 -9.50
CA ALA A 141 -0.92 -7.90 -8.65
C ALA A 141 0.03 -7.94 -7.44
N ALA A 142 1.31 -7.61 -7.65
CA ALA A 142 2.29 -7.54 -6.58
C ALA A 142 1.97 -6.44 -5.57
N ALA A 143 1.58 -5.25 -6.03
CA ALA A 143 1.17 -4.15 -5.15
C ALA A 143 -0.05 -4.51 -4.29
N ASN A 144 -1.00 -5.28 -4.82
CA ASN A 144 -2.11 -5.81 -4.04
C ASN A 144 -1.65 -6.78 -2.95
N VAL A 145 -0.73 -7.70 -3.26
CA VAL A 145 -0.17 -8.62 -2.27
C VAL A 145 0.60 -7.87 -1.19
N ILE A 146 1.44 -6.90 -1.56
CA ILE A 146 2.20 -6.05 -0.63
C ILE A 146 1.25 -5.41 0.39
N ARG A 147 0.19 -4.74 -0.10
CA ARG A 147 -0.80 -4.06 0.75
C ARG A 147 -1.63 -5.00 1.62
N MET A 148 -1.99 -6.16 1.07
CA MET A 148 -2.72 -7.19 1.80
C MET A 148 -1.91 -7.74 2.98
N LEU A 149 -0.60 -7.87 2.81
CA LEU A 149 0.33 -8.35 3.83
C LEU A 149 0.86 -7.22 4.72
N ASN A 150 0.44 -5.96 4.50
CA ASN A 150 1.01 -4.80 5.17
C ASN A 150 2.54 -4.69 5.02
N ALA A 151 3.07 -5.17 3.89
CA ALA A 151 4.50 -5.23 3.66
C ALA A 151 5.10 -3.88 3.23
N GLU A 152 4.27 -2.90 2.86
CA GLU A 152 4.72 -1.54 2.58
C GLU A 152 5.27 -0.80 3.81
N THR A 153 5.01 -1.31 5.02
CA THR A 153 5.55 -0.76 6.27
C THR A 153 6.82 -1.49 6.74
N MET A 154 7.38 -2.39 5.92
CA MET A 154 8.67 -3.02 6.22
C MET A 154 9.78 -1.96 6.22
N GLU A 155 10.59 -1.93 7.29
CA GLU A 155 11.79 -1.11 7.33
C GLU A 155 12.91 -1.79 6.50
N PRO A 156 13.78 -1.02 5.82
CA PRO A 156 14.98 -1.58 5.20
C PRO A 156 15.87 -2.22 6.26
N SER A 157 16.09 -3.54 6.14
CA SER A 157 17.02 -4.33 6.96
C SER A 157 18.48 -4.00 6.66
#